data_AF-A0A938S1D0-F1
#
_entry.id   AF-A0A938S1D0-F1
#
_cell.length_a   1.000
_cell.length_b   1.000
_cell.length_c   1.000
_cell.angle_alpha   90.00
_cell.angle_beta   90.00
_cell.angle_gamma   90.00
#
_symmetry.space_group_name_H-M   'P 1'
#
loop_
_entity.id
_entity.type
_entity.pdbx_description
1 polymer ?
#
loop_
_entity_poly.entity_id
_entity_poly.type
_entity_poly.pdbx_seq_one_letter_code
_entity_poly.pdbx_strand_id
1 'polypeptide(L)'
;METIIEVPENNIRIGIEFSELNREEGFDDDIRISLSEPAPTERRRLFRGDEVSFLVTPAQAKKLGHALLDAAEESRNTPRE
;
A
#
# COMPACT_ATOMS: atom_id res chain seq x y z
N MET A 1 -8.06 -10.77 6.54
CA MET A 1 -8.31 -10.76 5.09
C MET A 1 -7.26 -9.88 4.47
N GLU A 2 -6.50 -10.42 3.52
CA GLU A 2 -5.46 -9.67 2.81
C GLU A 2 -6.02 -9.22 1.46
N THR A 3 -5.83 -7.94 1.14
CA THR A 3 -6.07 -7.41 -0.20
C THR A 3 -4.72 -7.11 -0.85
N ILE A 4 -4.51 -7.61 -2.06
CA ILE A 4 -3.29 -7.36 -2.83
C ILE A 4 -3.66 -6.58 -4.08
N ILE A 5 -2.99 -5.45 -4.29
CA ILE A 5 -3.10 -4.63 -5.49
C ILE A 5 -1.79 -4.74 -6.26
N GLU A 6 -1.87 -5.25 -7.49
CA GLU A 6 -0.73 -5.31 -8.40
C GLU A 6 -0.60 -3.96 -9.14
N VAL A 7 0.62 -3.42 -9.21
CA VAL A 7 0.98 -2.24 -10.03
C VAL A 7 2.05 -2.69 -11.04
N PRO A 8 1.65 -3.33 -12.15
CA PRO A 8 2.56 -4.04 -13.05
C PRO A 8 3.58 -3.12 -13.72
N GLU A 9 3.21 -1.87 -14.01
CA GLU A 9 4.06 -0.89 -14.68
C GLU A 9 5.34 -0.63 -13.89
N ASN A 10 5.25 -0.72 -12.56
CA ASN A 10 6.34 -0.45 -11.64
C ASN A 10 6.92 -1.72 -10.99
N ASN A 11 6.38 -2.91 -11.30
CA ASN A 11 6.71 -4.16 -10.61
C ASN A 11 6.55 -4.04 -9.08
N ILE A 12 5.46 -3.40 -8.63
CA ILE A 12 5.14 -3.22 -7.20
C ILE A 12 3.86 -3.98 -6.86
N ARG A 13 3.83 -4.58 -5.68
CA ARG A 13 2.61 -5.06 -5.02
C ARG A 13 2.33 -4.26 -3.78
N ILE A 14 1.07 -3.89 -3.58
CA ILE A 14 0.58 -3.23 -2.38
C ILE A 14 -0.29 -4.23 -1.62
N GLY A 15 0.16 -4.68 -0.46
CA GLY A 15 -0.60 -5.53 0.45
C GLY A 15 -1.30 -4.70 1.52
N ILE A 16 -2.54 -5.04 1.82
CA ILE A 16 -3.33 -4.43 2.89
C ILE A 16 -3.93 -5.54 3.73
N GLU A 17 -3.53 -5.62 4.99
CA GLU A 17 -3.93 -6.69 5.90
C GLU A 17 -4.34 -6.14 7.27
N PHE A 18 -5.42 -6.68 7.82
CA PHE A 18 -5.71 -6.61 9.25
C PHE A 18 -5.62 -8.03 9.83
N SER A 19 -4.89 -8.17 10.94
CA SER A 19 -4.71 -9.44 11.66
C SER A 19 -4.68 -9.22 13.16
N GLU A 20 -5.56 -9.92 13.88
CA GLU A 20 -5.59 -9.92 15.35
C GLU A 20 -4.37 -10.64 15.96
N LEU A 21 -3.68 -11.46 15.17
CA LEU A 21 -2.51 -12.26 15.60
C LEU A 21 -1.20 -11.47 15.56
N ASN A 22 -1.15 -10.39 14.79
CA ASN A 22 0.06 -9.59 14.54
C ASN A 22 -0.02 -8.19 15.17
N ARG A 23 -0.74 -8.06 16.29
CA ARG A 23 -0.86 -6.80 17.03
C ARG A 23 0.48 -6.43 17.67
N GLU A 24 0.99 -5.25 17.34
CA GLU A 24 2.20 -4.70 17.96
C GLU A 24 1.83 -3.91 19.22
N GLU A 25 2.69 -3.94 20.24
CA GLU A 25 2.44 -3.29 21.53
C GLU A 25 2.32 -1.76 21.34
N GLY A 26 1.19 -1.17 21.73
CA GLY A 26 0.86 0.25 21.52
C GLY A 26 -0.07 0.54 20.34
N PHE A 27 -0.48 -0.49 19.60
CA PHE A 27 -1.23 -0.38 18.35
C PHE A 27 -2.39 -1.41 18.32
N ASP A 28 -3.46 -1.12 19.05
CA ASP A 28 -4.51 -2.10 19.39
C ASP A 28 -5.38 -2.59 18.21
N ASP A 29 -5.35 -1.95 17.04
CA ASP A 29 -6.19 -2.31 15.88
C ASP A 29 -5.55 -1.94 14.53
N ASP A 30 -4.28 -2.29 14.35
CA ASP A 30 -3.51 -1.74 13.24
C ASP A 30 -3.65 -2.53 11.93
N ILE A 31 -3.80 -1.77 10.85
CA ILE A 31 -3.83 -2.26 9.47
C ILE A 31 -2.40 -2.16 8.94
N ARG A 32 -1.85 -3.28 8.49
CA ARG A 32 -0.55 -3.34 7.82
C ARG A 32 -0.72 -2.97 6.37
N ILE A 33 0.11 -2.03 5.93
CA ILE A 33 0.31 -1.72 4.52
C ILE A 33 1.71 -2.18 4.15
N SER A 34 1.83 -3.06 3.16
CA SER A 34 3.09 -3.54 2.63
C SER A 34 3.27 -3.12 1.18
N LEU A 35 4.52 -2.82 0.82
CA LEU A 35 4.96 -2.56 -0.54
C LEU A 35 6.08 -3.56 -0.84
N SER A 36 5.88 -4.42 -1.82
CA SER A 36 6.88 -5.42 -2.20
C SER A 36 7.22 -5.37 -3.68
N GLU A 37 8.44 -5.76 -3.99
CA GLU A 37 8.94 -5.95 -5.36
C GLU A 37 9.11 -7.45 -5.62
N PRO A 38 8.18 -8.08 -6.35
CA PRO A 38 8.32 -9.49 -6.70
C PRO A 38 9.49 -9.69 -7.69
N ALA A 39 10.56 -10.33 -7.21
CA ALA A 39 11.76 -10.79 -7.94
C ALA A 39 12.49 -9.73 -8.79
N PRO A 40 13.82 -9.88 -9.03
CA PRO A 40 14.54 -8.91 -9.84
C PRO A 40 14.06 -8.97 -11.29
N THR A 41 13.34 -7.93 -11.72
CA THR A 41 13.25 -7.58 -13.14
C THR A 41 14.60 -6.95 -13.56
N GLU A 42 14.89 -6.86 -14.86
CA GLU A 42 16.08 -6.13 -15.38
C GLU A 42 16.06 -4.63 -15.04
N ARG A 43 14.99 -4.15 -14.38
CA ARG A 43 14.79 -2.77 -13.98
C ARG A 43 15.44 -2.49 -12.62
N ARG A 44 15.83 -1.25 -12.42
CA ARG A 44 16.36 -0.77 -11.15
C ARG A 44 15.30 -0.91 -10.05
N ARG A 45 15.66 -1.59 -8.96
CA ARG A 45 14.84 -1.69 -7.74
C ARG A 45 14.58 -0.31 -7.13
N LEU A 46 13.34 -0.08 -6.72
CA LEU A 46 12.87 1.07 -5.95
C LEU A 46 13.16 0.88 -4.46
N PHE A 47 13.05 -0.35 -3.95
CA PHE A 47 13.34 -0.67 -2.55
C PHE A 47 14.72 -1.33 -2.39
N ARG A 48 15.38 -1.08 -1.25
CA ARG A 48 16.64 -1.78 -0.92
C ARG A 48 16.40 -3.24 -0.50
N GLY A 49 15.23 -3.54 0.04
CA GLY A 49 14.79 -4.88 0.42
C GLY A 49 13.64 -5.37 -0.45
N ASP A 50 13.20 -6.60 -0.21
CA ASP A 50 12.10 -7.21 -0.99
C ASP A 50 10.72 -6.66 -0.61
N GLU A 51 10.60 -6.15 0.61
CA GLU A 51 9.39 -5.54 1.14
C GLU A 51 9.71 -4.40 2.10
N VAL A 52 8.87 -3.36 2.09
CA VAL A 52 8.74 -2.39 3.16
C VAL A 52 7.30 -2.40 3.64
N SER A 53 7.07 -2.47 4.95
CA SER A 53 5.73 -2.36 5.52
C SER A 53 5.68 -1.41 6.71
N PHE A 54 4.50 -0.88 6.97
CA PHE A 54 4.21 -0.02 8.11
C PHE A 54 2.79 -0.25 8.59
N LEU A 55 2.55 0.09 9.86
CA LEU A 55 1.25 -0.01 10.49
C LEU A 55 0.55 1.35 10.47
N VAL A 56 -0.77 1.32 10.34
CA VAL A 56 -1.63 2.49 10.49
C VAL A 56 -2.84 2.17 11.36
N THR A 57 -3.26 3.15 12.14
CA THR A 57 -4.53 3.08 12.88
C THR A 57 -5.73 3.03 11.93
N PRO A 58 -6.90 2.56 12.38
CA PRO A 58 -8.11 2.55 11.54
C PRO A 58 -8.52 3.94 11.02
N ALA A 59 -8.27 5.00 11.80
CA ALA A 59 -8.54 6.37 11.38
C ALA A 59 -7.61 6.84 10.25
N GLN A 60 -6.31 6.51 10.35
CA GLN A 60 -5.33 6.81 9.29
C GLN A 60 -5.61 6.02 8.02
N ALA A 61 -5.97 4.73 8.13
CA ALA A 61 -6.33 3.91 6.97
C ALA A 61 -7.53 4.48 6.21
N LYS A 62 -8.59 4.90 6.92
CA LYS A 62 -9.76 5.57 6.30
C LYS A 62 -9.36 6.86 5.59
N LYS A 63 -8.52 7.68 6.23
CA LYS A 63 -8.02 8.93 5.63
C LYS A 63 -7.21 8.66 4.36
N LEU A 64 -6.34 7.65 4.38
CA LEU A 64 -5.55 7.24 3.21
C LEU A 64 -6.46 6.76 2.07
N GLY A 65 -7.48 5.95 2.38
CA GLY A 65 -8.46 5.49 1.40
C GLY A 65 -9.21 6.63 0.72
N HIS A 66 -9.70 7.62 1.48
CA HIS A 66 -10.35 8.79 0.89
C HIS A 66 -9.38 9.61 0.02
N ALA A 67 -8.15 9.86 0.49
CA ALA A 67 -7.17 10.60 -0.29
C ALA A 67 -6.83 9.93 -1.63
N LEU A 68 -6.80 8.58 -1.66
CA LEU A 68 -6.61 7.82 -2.90
C LEU A 68 -7.81 7.96 -3.85
N LEU A 69 -9.04 7.94 -3.33
CA LEU A 69 -10.25 8.16 -4.12
C LEU A 69 -10.26 9.58 -4.72
N ASP A 70 -10.01 10.59 -3.90
CA ASP A 70 -9.97 12.00 -4.32
C ASP A 70 -8.93 12.19 -5.44
N ALA A 71 -7.71 11.64 -5.27
CA ALA A 71 -6.66 11.71 -6.29
C ALA A 71 -7.03 10.97 -7.58
N ALA A 72 -7.75 9.85 -7.49
CA ALA A 72 -8.21 9.11 -8.67
C ALA A 72 -9.29 9.90 -9.45
N GLU A 73 -10.18 10.58 -8.74
CA GLU A 73 -11.19 11.47 -9.36
C GLU A 73 -10.53 12.67 -10.04
N GLU A 74 -9.59 13.33 -9.37
CA GLU A 74 -8.83 14.46 -9.92
C GLU A 74 -8.05 14.05 -11.18
N SER A 75 -7.36 12.91 -11.13
CA SER A 75 -6.60 12.35 -12.26
C SER A 75 -7.49 12.09 -13.48
N ARG A 76 -8.72 11.60 -13.27
CA ARG A 76 -9.68 11.32 -14.35
C ARG A 76 -10.23 12.59 -14.98
N ASN A 77 -10.42 13.64 -14.18
CA ASN A 77 -11.01 14.90 -14.62
C ASN A 77 -9.98 15.89 -15.18
N THR A 78 -8.69 15.60 -15.04
CA THR A 78 -7.61 16.42 -15.59
C THR A 78 -7.37 16.07 -17.07
N PRO A 79 -7.48 17.04 -18.01
CA PRO A 79 -7.17 16.80 -19.42
C PRO A 79 -5.73 16.31 -19.60
N ARG A 80 -5.53 15.31 -20.46
CA ARG A 80 -4.18 14.94 -20.91
C ARG A 80 -3.75 15.96 -21.98
N GLU A 81 -2.62 16.63 -21.76
CA GLU A 81 -1.94 17.43 -22.81
C GLU A 81 -1.42 16.53 -23.95
#